data_AF-A0A2N3LB24-F1
#
_entry.id   AF-A0A2N3LB24-F1
#
_cell.length_a   1.000
_cell.length_b   1.000
_cell.length_c   1.000
_cell.angle_alpha   90.00
_cell.angle_beta   90.00
_cell.angle_gamma   90.00
#
_symmetry.space_group_name_H-M   'P 1'
#
loop_
_entity.id
_entity.type
_entity.pdbx_description
1 polymer ?
#
loop_
_entity_poly.entity_id
_entity_poly.type
_entity_poly.pdbx_seq_one_letter_code
_entity_poly.pdbx_strand_id
1 'polypeptide(L)'
;MQIVRVFNHLVMMMCMLMSVATFAQAQTDGTSEPATTKIKNDLKSYGDIDLYVFKDRAAFLAIMDDTLGLENIASPEKAFAKLPRSPFTITGRKSGKQIPSCQIFVPANIAPQSGNEIFAQLMRGWFGQSLTYQSSAEQTFEWLIHHEARHCMPEHFGDGDAKSHADEVDADIFAFNALSKTIKNPNGLAADIIAFRMITAALFADASHMTGLSVKYGLTAIDPQETLTADQEIVAFRSVRKLVFARARALATGVNPTNRELTRAVTELREEIDQGGLTPPSPLVSEILMDLDDAIAHLAPKLHQSVATR
;
A
#
# COMPACT_ATOMS: atom_id res chain seq x y z
N MET A 1 -51.54 -33.12 28.80
CA MET A 1 -52.42 -31.94 28.90
C MET A 1 -51.58 -30.76 29.37
N GLN A 2 -51.93 -29.58 28.88
CA GLN A 2 -51.07 -28.43 28.65
C GLN A 2 -51.16 -27.37 29.77
N ILE A 3 -50.02 -26.73 30.07
CA ILE A 3 -49.82 -25.27 30.36
C ILE A 3 -50.12 -24.75 31.79
N VAL A 4 -49.21 -23.85 32.22
CA VAL A 4 -49.38 -22.51 32.85
C VAL A 4 -48.72 -22.44 34.25
N ARG A 5 -47.53 -21.82 34.43
CA ARG A 5 -47.17 -20.38 34.53
C ARG A 5 -47.51 -19.69 35.89
N VAL A 6 -46.48 -19.01 36.44
CA VAL A 6 -46.48 -17.62 36.97
C VAL A 6 -46.46 -17.37 38.51
N PHE A 7 -45.29 -16.84 38.94
CA PHE A 7 -45.01 -15.71 39.87
C PHE A 7 -45.46 -15.70 41.35
N ASN A 8 -44.47 -15.44 42.24
CA ASN A 8 -44.26 -14.19 43.00
C ASN A 8 -44.01 -14.26 44.53
N HIS A 9 -42.94 -13.56 44.92
CA HIS A 9 -42.67 -12.81 46.16
C HIS A 9 -42.61 -13.50 47.53
N LEU A 10 -41.41 -13.56 48.15
CA LEU A 10 -41.04 -12.85 49.39
C LEU A 10 -39.71 -13.43 49.95
N VAL A 11 -38.56 -12.92 49.51
CA VAL A 11 -37.35 -12.86 50.38
C VAL A 11 -36.61 -11.58 50.00
N MET A 12 -37.18 -10.47 50.44
CA MET A 12 -36.56 -9.14 50.44
C MET A 12 -36.08 -8.88 51.87
N MET A 13 -34.89 -8.29 52.02
CA MET A 13 -34.30 -7.76 53.27
C MET A 13 -33.78 -8.78 54.31
N MET A 14 -32.54 -9.23 54.14
CA MET A 14 -31.48 -9.18 55.18
C MET A 14 -30.24 -9.91 54.66
N CYS A 15 -29.42 -9.21 53.88
CA CYS A 15 -27.99 -9.47 53.71
C CYS A 15 -27.35 -8.21 53.09
N MET A 16 -27.65 -7.05 53.70
CA MET A 16 -26.70 -5.94 53.66
C MET A 16 -25.56 -6.29 54.61
N LEU A 17 -24.33 -5.94 54.21
CA LEU A 17 -23.07 -6.02 54.96
C LEU A 17 -22.31 -7.35 54.88
N MET A 18 -21.93 -7.73 53.66
CA MET A 18 -20.60 -8.29 53.40
C MET A 18 -20.06 -7.60 52.14
N SER A 19 -19.39 -6.47 52.36
CA SER A 19 -18.59 -5.74 51.40
C SER A 19 -17.41 -6.61 50.96
N VAL A 20 -17.63 -7.43 49.93
CA VAL A 20 -16.53 -7.93 49.11
C VAL A 20 -16.10 -6.78 48.24
N ALA A 21 -14.89 -6.29 48.46
CA ALA A 21 -14.24 -5.31 47.60
C ALA A 21 -14.05 -5.93 46.20
N THR A 22 -15.06 -5.83 45.37
CA THR A 22 -14.87 -5.89 43.93
C THR A 22 -14.24 -4.56 43.54
N PHE A 23 -12.93 -4.61 43.28
CA PHE A 23 -12.28 -3.58 42.49
C PHE A 23 -13.13 -3.38 41.25
N ALA A 24 -13.84 -2.25 41.20
CA ALA A 24 -14.40 -1.71 40.00
C ALA A 24 -13.20 -1.36 39.11
N GLN A 25 -12.67 -2.37 38.42
CA GLN A 25 -11.87 -2.15 37.25
C GLN A 25 -12.84 -1.52 36.27
N ALA A 26 -12.77 -0.19 36.18
CA ALA A 26 -13.44 0.53 35.11
C ALA A 26 -13.05 -0.19 33.82
N GLN A 27 -14.00 -0.91 33.24
CA GLN A 27 -13.97 -1.18 31.81
C GLN A 27 -14.05 0.20 31.19
N THR A 28 -12.89 0.82 30.97
CA THR A 28 -12.77 1.79 29.90
C THR A 28 -13.26 1.04 28.68
N ASP A 29 -14.47 1.36 28.24
CA ASP A 29 -14.92 1.15 26.88
C ASP A 29 -13.87 1.82 25.99
N GLY A 30 -12.82 1.06 25.72
CA GLY A 30 -11.75 1.42 24.82
C GLY A 30 -12.32 1.26 23.43
N THR A 31 -13.12 2.23 22.98
CA THR A 31 -13.17 2.52 21.55
C THR A 31 -11.71 2.64 21.12
N SER A 32 -11.25 1.69 20.32
CA SER A 32 -9.91 1.70 19.76
C SER A 32 -9.67 3.08 19.16
N GLU A 33 -8.59 3.74 19.55
CA GLU A 33 -8.18 5.00 18.94
C GLU A 33 -8.22 4.84 17.41
N PRO A 34 -8.81 5.80 16.65
CA PRO A 34 -8.84 5.70 15.20
C PRO A 34 -7.44 5.42 14.68
N ALA A 35 -7.29 4.45 13.77
CA ALA A 35 -5.98 4.00 13.28
C ALA A 35 -5.08 5.17 12.82
N THR A 36 -5.68 6.20 12.21
CA THR A 36 -4.98 7.42 11.78
C THR A 36 -4.42 8.26 12.94
N THR A 37 -5.04 8.26 14.11
CA THR A 37 -4.55 8.98 15.30
C THR A 37 -3.39 8.25 15.96
N LYS A 38 -3.47 6.91 16.06
CA LYS A 38 -2.33 6.07 16.47
C LYS A 38 -1.13 6.30 15.55
N ILE A 39 -1.33 6.19 14.24
CA ILE A 39 -0.27 6.41 13.23
C ILE A 39 0.32 7.82 13.38
N LYS A 40 -0.51 8.86 13.53
CA LYS A 40 -0.02 10.23 13.74
C LYS A 40 0.88 10.34 14.98
N ASN A 41 0.61 9.59 16.05
CA ASN A 41 1.49 9.56 17.22
C ASN A 41 2.81 8.82 16.92
N ASP A 42 2.75 7.70 16.19
CA ASP A 42 3.93 6.94 15.81
C ASP A 42 4.89 7.77 14.92
N LEU A 43 4.33 8.58 14.02
CA LEU A 43 5.10 9.46 13.12
C LEU A 43 5.93 10.52 13.84
N LYS A 44 5.57 10.92 15.06
CA LYS A 44 6.35 11.90 15.85
C LYS A 44 7.77 11.44 16.13
N SER A 45 8.01 10.12 16.09
CA SER A 45 9.35 9.55 16.26
C SER A 45 10.30 9.84 15.09
N TYR A 46 9.76 10.26 13.94
CA TYR A 46 10.50 10.53 12.70
C TYR A 46 10.73 12.02 12.44
N GLY A 47 10.13 12.90 13.26
CA GLY A 47 10.24 14.35 13.13
C GLY A 47 8.90 15.05 13.25
N ASP A 48 8.88 16.33 12.87
CA ASP A 48 7.65 17.11 12.80
C ASP A 48 6.90 16.79 11.51
N ILE A 49 5.95 15.83 11.60
CA ILE A 49 5.17 15.32 10.47
C ILE A 49 3.68 15.52 10.75
N ASP A 50 3.02 16.26 9.88
CA ASP A 50 1.57 16.38 9.86
C ASP A 50 0.93 15.38 8.89
N LEU A 51 -0.12 14.72 9.34
CA LEU A 51 -0.92 13.80 8.54
C LEU A 51 -2.31 14.39 8.29
N TYR A 52 -2.65 14.61 7.02
CA TYR A 52 -3.92 15.17 6.57
C TYR A 52 -4.70 14.15 5.74
N VAL A 53 -5.97 13.92 6.11
CA VAL A 53 -6.88 13.07 5.34
C VAL A 53 -7.91 13.95 4.63
N PHE A 54 -8.08 13.79 3.31
CA PHE A 54 -9.01 14.59 2.53
C PHE A 54 -10.03 13.74 1.79
N LYS A 55 -11.30 14.17 1.83
CA LYS A 55 -12.43 13.46 1.21
C LYS A 55 -12.54 13.71 -0.29
N ASP A 56 -12.38 14.98 -0.68
CA ASP A 56 -12.66 15.47 -2.02
C ASP A 56 -11.76 16.66 -2.34
N ARG A 57 -11.94 17.21 -3.55
CA ARG A 57 -11.08 18.29 -4.05
C ARG A 57 -11.22 19.57 -3.25
N ALA A 58 -12.43 19.88 -2.78
CA ALA A 58 -12.66 21.09 -2.00
C ALA A 58 -11.94 20.99 -0.64
N ALA A 59 -12.07 19.84 0.04
CA ALA A 59 -11.35 19.58 1.28
C ALA A 59 -9.83 19.61 1.08
N PHE A 60 -9.33 18.98 0.01
CA PHE A 60 -7.91 18.99 -0.31
C PHE A 60 -7.37 20.42 -0.52
N LEU A 61 -8.04 21.21 -1.35
CA LEU A 61 -7.60 22.59 -1.62
C LEU A 61 -7.67 23.49 -0.38
N ALA A 62 -8.66 23.31 0.49
CA ALA A 62 -8.74 24.05 1.74
C ALA A 62 -7.53 23.76 2.64
N ILE A 63 -7.15 22.48 2.79
CA ILE A 63 -5.96 22.10 3.58
C ILE A 63 -4.69 22.69 2.94
N MET A 64 -4.55 22.58 1.62
CA MET A 64 -3.39 23.12 0.90
C MET A 64 -3.26 24.65 1.05
N ASP A 65 -4.38 25.37 1.05
CA ASP A 65 -4.41 26.81 1.27
C ASP A 65 -3.98 27.16 2.71
N ASP A 66 -4.51 26.44 3.69
CA ASP A 66 -4.17 26.63 5.09
C ASP A 66 -2.68 26.33 5.37
N THR A 67 -2.14 25.26 4.78
CA THR A 67 -0.79 24.79 5.09
C THR A 67 0.30 25.47 4.26
N LEU A 68 0.10 25.60 2.94
CA LEU A 68 1.10 26.10 1.99
C LEU A 68 0.72 27.47 1.41
N GLY A 69 -0.56 27.80 1.36
CA GLY A 69 -1.11 28.95 0.64
C GLY A 69 -1.15 28.66 -0.86
N LEU A 70 -2.34 28.54 -1.45
CA LEU A 70 -2.48 28.19 -2.87
C LEU A 70 -1.84 29.23 -3.79
N GLU A 71 -1.73 30.48 -3.33
CA GLU A 71 -1.04 31.57 -4.04
C GLU A 71 0.46 31.32 -4.24
N ASN A 72 1.07 30.44 -3.42
CA ASN A 72 2.49 30.07 -3.54
C ASN A 72 2.72 28.91 -4.52
N ILE A 73 1.65 28.35 -5.10
CA ILE A 73 1.70 27.22 -6.03
C ILE A 73 1.47 27.75 -7.44
N ALA A 74 2.32 27.37 -8.39
CA ALA A 74 2.14 27.77 -9.77
C ALA A 74 0.91 27.06 -10.37
N SER A 75 -0.14 27.83 -10.72
CA SER A 75 -1.39 27.32 -11.33
C SER A 75 -2.03 26.15 -10.53
N PRO A 76 -2.43 26.37 -9.25
CA PRO A 76 -2.94 25.32 -8.37
C PRO A 76 -4.17 24.60 -8.95
N GLU A 77 -4.99 25.30 -9.73
CA GLU A 77 -6.15 24.73 -10.41
C GLU A 77 -5.75 23.66 -11.44
N LYS A 78 -4.61 23.84 -12.12
CA LYS A 78 -4.05 22.86 -13.07
C LYS A 78 -3.28 21.77 -12.35
N ALA A 79 -2.44 22.14 -11.38
CA ALA A 79 -1.65 21.20 -10.59
C ALA A 79 -2.54 20.16 -9.87
N PHE A 80 -3.70 20.61 -9.37
CA PHE A 80 -4.66 19.78 -8.63
C PHE A 80 -5.96 19.55 -9.41
N ALA A 81 -5.90 19.56 -10.74
CA ALA A 81 -7.04 19.21 -11.59
C ALA A 81 -7.44 17.73 -11.41
N LYS A 82 -6.46 16.86 -11.13
CA LYS A 82 -6.67 15.47 -10.74
C LYS A 82 -6.12 15.30 -9.33
N LEU A 83 -6.93 14.76 -8.43
CA LEU A 83 -6.45 14.45 -7.09
C LEU A 83 -5.50 13.25 -7.12
N PRO A 84 -4.48 13.26 -6.24
CA PRO A 84 -3.66 12.09 -6.01
C PRO A 84 -4.52 10.94 -5.49
N ARG A 85 -4.14 9.72 -5.89
CA ARG A 85 -4.85 8.48 -5.55
C ARG A 85 -4.13 7.66 -4.49
N SER A 86 -2.86 7.97 -4.26
CA SER A 86 -2.01 7.44 -3.20
C SER A 86 -1.79 8.50 -2.13
N PRO A 87 -1.29 8.10 -0.95
CA PRO A 87 -0.60 9.02 -0.07
C PRO A 87 0.53 9.72 -0.84
N PHE A 88 0.86 10.92 -0.41
CA PHE A 88 2.02 11.63 -0.94
C PHE A 88 2.51 12.66 0.06
N THR A 89 3.80 12.93 -0.01
CA THR A 89 4.50 13.83 0.88
C THR A 89 4.76 15.18 0.20
N ILE A 90 4.56 16.27 0.95
CA ILE A 90 5.04 17.59 0.59
C ILE A 90 6.06 18.05 1.63
N THR A 91 7.27 18.30 1.15
CA THR A 91 8.30 19.09 1.80
C THR A 91 8.50 20.36 0.99
N GLY A 92 8.92 21.47 1.61
CA GLY A 92 9.13 22.68 0.82
C GLY A 92 9.31 23.98 1.58
N ARG A 93 8.97 25.08 0.91
CA ARG A 93 9.12 26.45 1.42
C ARG A 93 7.83 27.24 1.23
N LYS A 94 7.40 27.97 2.27
CA LYS A 94 6.37 29.02 2.21
C LYS A 94 7.06 30.39 2.19
N SER A 95 6.81 31.18 1.14
CA SER A 95 7.42 32.51 0.94
C SER A 95 8.95 32.52 1.11
N GLY A 96 9.64 31.49 0.58
CA GLY A 96 11.09 31.36 0.63
C GLY A 96 11.67 30.78 1.94
N LYS A 97 10.85 30.57 2.98
CA LYS A 97 11.22 29.91 4.24
C LYS A 97 10.77 28.46 4.25
N GLN A 98 11.56 27.56 4.80
CA GLN A 98 11.16 26.16 4.96
C GLN A 98 9.88 26.07 5.79
N ILE A 99 8.92 25.25 5.32
CA ILE A 99 7.73 24.95 6.12
C ILE A 99 8.16 24.19 7.38
N PRO A 100 7.56 24.50 8.55
CA PRO A 100 8.05 23.97 9.83
C PRO A 100 7.89 22.46 9.96
N SER A 101 6.79 21.91 9.42
CA SER A 101 6.49 20.48 9.42
C SER A 101 6.49 19.90 8.00
N CYS A 102 6.92 18.64 7.88
CA CYS A 102 6.64 17.84 6.70
C CYS A 102 5.16 17.45 6.68
N GLN A 103 4.54 17.35 5.51
CA GLN A 103 3.10 17.11 5.39
C GLN A 103 2.82 15.89 4.52
N ILE A 104 2.08 14.92 5.07
CA ILE A 104 1.59 13.74 4.36
C ILE A 104 0.10 13.91 4.12
N PHE A 105 -0.31 13.76 2.87
CA PHE A 105 -1.70 13.88 2.45
C PHE A 105 -2.25 12.53 2.02
N VAL A 106 -3.43 12.16 2.52
CA VAL A 106 -4.03 10.83 2.31
C VAL A 106 -5.46 10.99 1.78
N PRO A 107 -5.79 10.40 0.62
CA PRO A 107 -7.17 10.29 0.16
C PRO A 107 -8.03 9.47 1.15
N ALA A 108 -9.19 9.99 1.54
CA ALA A 108 -10.06 9.33 2.53
C ALA A 108 -10.56 7.95 2.06
N ASN A 109 -10.64 7.71 0.75
CA ASN A 109 -11.11 6.44 0.18
C ASN A 109 -10.11 5.29 0.32
N ILE A 110 -8.87 5.56 0.75
CA ILE A 110 -7.85 4.54 1.05
C ILE A 110 -7.50 4.48 2.54
N ALA A 111 -8.07 5.36 3.35
CA ALA A 111 -7.84 5.36 4.80
C ALA A 111 -8.59 4.19 5.47
N PRO A 112 -8.12 3.66 6.61
CA PRO A 112 -8.67 2.45 7.23
C PRO A 112 -10.18 2.50 7.46
N GLN A 113 -10.70 3.67 7.84
CA GLN A 113 -12.13 3.89 8.09
C GLN A 113 -13.03 3.78 6.85
N SER A 114 -12.45 3.72 5.64
CA SER A 114 -13.22 3.59 4.39
C SER A 114 -13.74 2.18 4.16
N GLY A 115 -13.15 1.17 4.79
CA GLY A 115 -13.43 -0.24 4.52
C GLY A 115 -12.97 -0.73 3.14
N ASN A 116 -12.25 0.11 2.38
CA ASN A 116 -11.65 -0.27 1.11
C ASN A 116 -10.25 -0.83 1.31
N GLU A 117 -9.91 -1.84 0.52
CA GLU A 117 -8.57 -2.42 0.48
C GLU A 117 -7.60 -1.48 -0.24
N ILE A 118 -6.59 -0.99 0.48
CA ILE A 118 -5.66 0.03 -0.03
C ILE A 118 -4.94 -0.39 -1.30
N PHE A 119 -4.36 -1.58 -1.35
CA PHE A 119 -3.68 -2.06 -2.57
C PHE A 119 -4.66 -2.26 -3.73
N ALA A 120 -5.90 -2.67 -3.47
CA ALA A 120 -6.92 -2.77 -4.51
C ALA A 120 -7.24 -1.40 -5.12
N GLN A 121 -7.36 -0.37 -4.28
CA GLN A 121 -7.59 1.01 -4.72
C GLN A 121 -6.40 1.55 -5.53
N LEU A 122 -5.17 1.33 -5.06
CA LEU A 122 -3.95 1.78 -5.75
C LEU A 122 -3.72 1.07 -7.08
N MET A 123 -4.06 -0.22 -7.16
CA MET A 123 -4.08 -1.00 -8.41
C MET A 123 -5.33 -0.76 -9.25
N ARG A 124 -6.17 0.23 -8.89
CA ARG A 124 -7.37 0.67 -9.65
C ARG A 124 -8.37 -0.46 -9.90
N GLY A 125 -8.42 -1.45 -9.02
CA GLY A 125 -9.28 -2.63 -9.16
C GLY A 125 -8.90 -3.54 -10.33
N TRP A 126 -7.69 -3.43 -10.90
CA TRP A 126 -7.22 -4.33 -11.98
C TRP A 126 -7.23 -5.81 -11.58
N PHE A 127 -7.24 -6.12 -10.30
CA PHE A 127 -7.28 -7.49 -9.79
C PHE A 127 -8.48 -7.75 -8.89
N GLY A 128 -9.52 -6.91 -9.00
CA GLY A 128 -10.71 -6.94 -8.16
C GLY A 128 -10.68 -5.87 -7.06
N GLN A 129 -11.82 -5.72 -6.37
CA GLN A 129 -12.00 -4.77 -5.26
C GLN A 129 -11.65 -5.37 -3.90
N SER A 130 -11.44 -6.69 -3.85
CA SER A 130 -11.10 -7.43 -2.64
C SER A 130 -9.96 -8.37 -2.99
N LEU A 131 -8.80 -8.13 -2.39
CA LEU A 131 -7.59 -8.93 -2.58
C LEU A 131 -7.44 -9.91 -1.42
N THR A 132 -6.54 -10.86 -1.60
CA THR A 132 -6.09 -11.77 -0.54
C THR A 132 -4.77 -11.24 0.02
N TYR A 133 -4.65 -11.22 1.34
CA TYR A 133 -3.48 -10.73 2.06
C TYR A 133 -2.97 -11.81 3.01
N GLN A 134 -1.66 -11.84 3.23
CA GLN A 134 -1.07 -12.53 4.39
C GLN A 134 -0.94 -11.62 5.62
N SER A 135 -1.03 -10.30 5.41
CA SER A 135 -1.16 -9.24 6.41
C SER A 135 -2.62 -8.74 6.50
N SER A 136 -2.84 -7.45 6.76
CA SER A 136 -4.17 -6.81 6.74
C SER A 136 -4.17 -5.48 5.98
N ALA A 137 -5.37 -5.00 5.63
CA ALA A 137 -5.58 -3.68 5.03
C ALA A 137 -4.98 -2.55 5.89
N GLU A 138 -5.10 -2.67 7.21
CA GLU A 138 -4.54 -1.70 8.15
C GLU A 138 -3.01 -1.76 8.17
N GLN A 139 -2.40 -2.94 8.13
CA GLN A 139 -0.94 -3.08 8.11
C GLN A 139 -0.33 -2.54 6.81
N THR A 140 -1.01 -2.78 5.68
CA THR A 140 -0.59 -2.21 4.38
C THR A 140 -0.80 -0.70 4.31
N PHE A 141 -1.83 -0.16 4.98
CA PHE A 141 -1.99 1.28 5.17
C PHE A 141 -0.89 1.86 6.07
N GLU A 142 -0.64 1.27 7.23
CA GLU A 142 0.44 1.68 8.15
C GLU A 142 1.78 1.70 7.40
N TRP A 143 2.06 0.69 6.57
CA TRP A 143 3.29 0.62 5.78
C TRP A 143 3.42 1.80 4.82
N LEU A 144 2.38 2.13 4.04
CA LEU A 144 2.43 3.28 3.14
C LEU A 144 2.63 4.61 3.87
N ILE A 145 2.04 4.79 5.05
CA ILE A 145 2.23 6.05 5.78
C ILE A 145 3.66 6.15 6.35
N HIS A 146 4.26 5.03 6.77
CA HIS A 146 5.68 5.02 7.16
C HIS A 146 6.62 5.23 5.97
N HIS A 147 6.25 4.75 4.79
CA HIS A 147 6.97 5.00 3.54
C HIS A 147 6.99 6.51 3.23
N GLU A 148 5.83 7.17 3.26
CA GLU A 148 5.74 8.63 3.10
C GLU A 148 6.53 9.39 4.19
N ALA A 149 6.48 8.91 5.43
CA ALA A 149 7.26 9.51 6.51
C ALA A 149 8.76 9.42 6.29
N ARG A 150 9.26 8.40 5.58
CA ARG A 150 10.67 8.35 5.19
C ARG A 150 11.04 9.51 4.27
N HIS A 151 10.17 9.86 3.33
CA HIS A 151 10.36 11.01 2.42
C HIS A 151 10.33 12.37 3.14
N CYS A 152 9.88 12.43 4.39
CA CYS A 152 9.99 13.63 5.21
C CYS A 152 11.39 13.88 5.78
N MET A 153 12.28 12.89 5.76
CA MET A 153 13.58 13.00 6.40
C MET A 153 14.62 13.70 5.49
N PRO A 154 15.56 14.48 6.04
CA PRO A 154 16.41 15.40 5.27
C PRO A 154 17.34 14.76 4.22
N GLU A 155 17.61 13.47 4.33
CA GLU A 155 18.44 12.71 3.39
C GLU A 155 17.69 12.21 2.16
N HIS A 156 16.37 12.46 2.07
CA HIS A 156 15.46 11.91 1.06
C HIS A 156 14.90 12.98 0.10
N PHE A 157 15.80 13.70 -0.56
CA PHE A 157 15.44 14.70 -1.59
C PHE A 157 15.98 14.25 -2.95
N GLY A 158 15.20 13.48 -3.70
CA GLY A 158 15.56 12.98 -5.02
C GLY A 158 15.88 14.10 -6.02
N ASP A 159 17.02 13.97 -6.70
CA ASP A 159 17.43 14.79 -7.85
C ASP A 159 17.56 13.86 -9.07
N GLY A 160 16.43 13.55 -9.72
CA GLY A 160 16.34 12.68 -10.91
C GLY A 160 15.96 11.22 -10.64
N ASP A 161 15.67 10.46 -11.70
CA ASP A 161 15.04 9.13 -11.64
C ASP A 161 15.83 8.11 -10.80
N ALA A 162 17.15 8.04 -10.94
CA ALA A 162 17.97 7.06 -10.22
C ALA A 162 18.05 7.32 -8.71
N LYS A 163 18.18 8.59 -8.31
CA LYS A 163 18.19 8.97 -6.88
C LYS A 163 16.79 8.82 -6.29
N SER A 164 15.76 9.20 -7.04
CA SER A 164 14.36 8.98 -6.65
C SER A 164 14.05 7.48 -6.52
N HIS A 165 14.60 6.63 -7.39
CA HIS A 165 14.44 5.17 -7.30
C HIS A 165 15.07 4.60 -6.03
N ALA A 166 16.31 4.98 -5.71
CA ALA A 166 16.96 4.54 -4.47
C ALA A 166 16.21 5.01 -3.22
N ASP A 167 15.70 6.25 -3.24
CA ASP A 167 14.84 6.78 -2.19
C ASP A 167 13.58 5.91 -2.02
N GLU A 168 12.85 5.61 -3.10
CA GLU A 168 11.66 4.76 -3.04
C GLU A 168 11.94 3.35 -2.46
N VAL A 169 13.08 2.74 -2.82
CA VAL A 169 13.52 1.46 -2.25
C VAL A 169 13.78 1.59 -0.74
N ASP A 170 14.52 2.61 -0.33
CA ASP A 170 14.85 2.85 1.08
C ASP A 170 13.59 3.13 1.92
N ALA A 171 12.63 3.89 1.38
CA ALA A 171 11.33 4.13 2.02
C ALA A 171 10.52 2.85 2.23
N ASP A 172 10.49 1.94 1.25
CA ASP A 172 9.82 0.65 1.39
C ASP A 172 10.44 -0.23 2.48
N ILE A 173 11.78 -0.32 2.49
CA ILE A 173 12.54 -1.12 3.46
C ILE A 173 12.44 -0.50 4.86
N PHE A 174 12.55 0.82 4.97
CA PHE A 174 12.38 1.56 6.21
C PHE A 174 11.00 1.30 6.82
N ALA A 175 9.95 1.47 6.02
CA ALA A 175 8.58 1.28 6.47
C ALA A 175 8.32 -0.16 6.94
N PHE A 176 8.84 -1.15 6.21
CA PHE A 176 8.79 -2.54 6.64
C PHE A 176 9.51 -2.73 7.99
N ASN A 177 10.73 -2.23 8.13
CA ASN A 177 11.53 -2.37 9.35
C ASN A 177 10.93 -1.65 10.57
N ALA A 178 10.19 -0.57 10.36
CA ALA A 178 9.44 0.10 11.41
C ALA A 178 8.33 -0.81 11.94
N LEU A 179 7.55 -1.43 11.04
CA LEU A 179 6.39 -2.24 11.42
C LEU A 179 6.74 -3.65 11.85
N SER A 180 7.74 -4.28 11.25
CA SER A 180 8.12 -5.69 11.49
C SER A 180 8.43 -5.99 12.96
N LYS A 181 8.86 -4.96 13.72
CA LYS A 181 9.14 -5.04 15.17
C LYS A 181 7.88 -5.21 16.03
N THR A 182 6.70 -4.84 15.51
CA THR A 182 5.47 -4.75 16.30
C THR A 182 4.36 -5.67 15.81
N ILE A 183 4.46 -6.19 14.59
CA ILE A 183 3.45 -7.07 13.99
C ILE A 183 3.74 -8.55 14.22
N LYS A 184 2.68 -9.36 14.25
CA LYS A 184 2.77 -10.82 14.51
C LYS A 184 3.34 -11.62 13.34
N ASN A 185 3.11 -11.19 12.10
CA ASN A 185 3.49 -11.89 10.88
C ASN A 185 4.28 -10.97 9.93
N PRO A 186 5.54 -10.64 10.25
CA PRO A 186 6.36 -9.79 9.37
C PRO A 186 6.57 -10.40 7.98
N ASN A 187 6.70 -11.72 7.88
CA ASN A 187 6.85 -12.39 6.59
C ASN A 187 5.62 -12.23 5.69
N GLY A 188 4.41 -12.22 6.27
CA GLY A 188 3.19 -11.95 5.52
C GLY A 188 3.13 -10.53 4.97
N LEU A 189 3.54 -9.54 5.77
CA LEU A 189 3.64 -8.15 5.29
C LEU A 189 4.69 -8.01 4.18
N ALA A 190 5.86 -8.64 4.32
CA ALA A 190 6.88 -8.64 3.28
C ALA A 190 6.35 -9.24 1.96
N ALA A 191 5.67 -10.38 2.02
CA ALA A 191 5.07 -11.00 0.84
C ALA A 191 4.04 -10.10 0.15
N ASP A 192 3.17 -9.43 0.93
CA ASP A 192 2.18 -8.51 0.39
C ASP A 192 2.83 -7.26 -0.26
N ILE A 193 3.88 -6.69 0.35
CA ILE A 193 4.65 -5.56 -0.20
C ILE A 193 5.33 -5.95 -1.50
N ILE A 194 6.02 -7.09 -1.54
CA ILE A 194 6.71 -7.58 -2.73
C ILE A 194 5.71 -7.79 -3.86
N ALA A 195 4.59 -8.47 -3.59
CA ALA A 195 3.56 -8.70 -4.59
C ALA A 195 2.99 -7.38 -5.13
N PHE A 196 2.70 -6.42 -4.25
CA PHE A 196 2.21 -5.11 -4.64
C PHE A 196 3.22 -4.36 -5.53
N ARG A 197 4.48 -4.25 -5.10
CA ARG A 197 5.53 -3.54 -5.85
C ARG A 197 5.84 -4.21 -7.18
N MET A 198 5.85 -5.55 -7.23
CA MET A 198 6.05 -6.30 -8.46
C MET A 198 4.96 -5.99 -9.50
N ILE A 199 3.69 -6.01 -9.08
CA ILE A 199 2.55 -5.68 -9.93
C ILE A 199 2.60 -4.21 -10.38
N THR A 200 2.79 -3.26 -9.46
CA THR A 200 2.78 -1.83 -9.80
C THR A 200 3.93 -1.48 -10.74
N ALA A 201 5.14 -1.95 -10.44
CA ALA A 201 6.35 -1.72 -11.22
C ALA A 201 6.21 -2.29 -12.65
N ALA A 202 5.73 -3.53 -12.78
CA ALA A 202 5.56 -4.15 -14.08
C ALA A 202 4.48 -3.47 -14.93
N LEU A 203 3.42 -2.95 -14.33
CA LEU A 203 2.22 -2.65 -15.10
C LEU A 203 1.93 -1.17 -15.32
N PHE A 204 2.19 -0.29 -14.35
CA PHE A 204 1.73 1.11 -14.47
C PHE A 204 2.50 2.16 -13.68
N ALA A 205 3.48 1.79 -12.85
CA ALA A 205 4.30 2.74 -12.12
C ALA A 205 5.21 3.57 -13.04
N ASP A 206 5.58 4.76 -12.59
CA ASP A 206 6.63 5.56 -13.21
C ASP A 206 8.03 5.03 -12.84
N ALA A 207 9.07 5.54 -13.50
CA ALA A 207 10.42 4.98 -13.43
C ALA A 207 11.00 4.93 -12.00
N SER A 208 10.78 5.98 -11.20
CA SER A 208 11.23 5.99 -9.79
C SER A 208 10.60 4.88 -8.95
N HIS A 209 9.40 4.43 -9.30
CA HIS A 209 8.66 3.40 -8.57
C HIS A 209 8.81 1.99 -9.18
N MET A 210 9.71 1.80 -10.15
CA MET A 210 10.08 0.48 -10.68
C MET A 210 11.09 -0.21 -9.76
N THR A 211 10.67 -0.47 -8.52
CA THR A 211 11.53 -0.92 -7.40
C THR A 211 11.30 -2.37 -6.99
N GLY A 212 10.46 -3.13 -7.71
CA GLY A 212 9.94 -4.42 -7.26
C GLY A 212 11.01 -5.49 -6.98
N LEU A 213 12.10 -5.56 -7.75
CA LEU A 213 13.20 -6.49 -7.51
C LEU A 213 14.09 -6.00 -6.36
N SER A 214 14.44 -4.72 -6.34
CA SER A 214 15.26 -4.13 -5.27
C SER A 214 14.58 -4.29 -3.90
N VAL A 215 13.27 -4.07 -3.83
CA VAL A 215 12.46 -4.29 -2.62
C VAL A 215 12.39 -5.77 -2.27
N LYS A 216 12.15 -6.66 -3.25
CA LYS A 216 12.19 -8.12 -3.03
C LYS A 216 13.51 -8.53 -2.39
N TYR A 217 14.63 -8.20 -3.01
CA TYR A 217 15.96 -8.58 -2.52
C TYR A 217 16.24 -8.03 -1.12
N GLY A 218 15.88 -6.75 -0.88
CA GLY A 218 16.03 -6.11 0.43
C GLY A 218 15.20 -6.77 1.53
N LEU A 219 13.98 -7.23 1.22
CA LEU A 219 13.07 -7.84 2.19
C LEU A 219 13.31 -9.35 2.39
N THR A 220 13.88 -10.05 1.42
CA THR A 220 14.18 -11.49 1.52
C THR A 220 15.62 -11.80 1.93
N ALA A 221 16.44 -10.77 2.21
CA ALA A 221 17.86 -10.90 2.58
C ALA A 221 18.68 -11.75 1.58
N ILE A 222 18.37 -11.65 0.29
CA ILE A 222 19.20 -12.23 -0.77
C ILE A 222 20.48 -11.39 -0.84
N ASP A 223 21.64 -12.06 -0.74
CA ASP A 223 22.98 -11.42 -0.64
C ASP A 223 23.17 -10.38 -1.77
N PRO A 224 23.53 -9.11 -1.48
CA PRO A 224 23.68 -8.02 -2.47
C PRO A 224 24.79 -8.21 -3.51
N GLN A 225 25.30 -9.44 -3.73
CA GLN A 225 26.33 -9.73 -4.73
C GLN A 225 25.91 -9.50 -6.18
N GLU A 226 24.61 -9.36 -6.47
CA GLU A 226 24.16 -8.67 -7.67
C GLU A 226 23.68 -7.28 -7.29
N THR A 227 24.57 -6.29 -7.37
CA THR A 227 24.18 -4.89 -7.21
C THR A 227 23.33 -4.49 -8.42
N LEU A 228 22.03 -4.81 -8.37
CA LEU A 228 21.05 -4.39 -9.35
C LEU A 228 21.01 -2.87 -9.36
N THR A 229 21.44 -2.26 -10.47
CA THR A 229 21.36 -0.80 -10.62
C THR A 229 19.93 -0.37 -10.97
N ALA A 230 19.55 0.85 -10.59
CA ALA A 230 18.25 1.44 -10.92
C ALA A 230 17.95 1.35 -12.43
N ASP A 231 18.94 1.66 -13.28
CA ASP A 231 18.77 1.60 -14.75
C ASP A 231 18.46 0.18 -15.25
N GLN A 232 19.16 -0.83 -14.73
CA GLN A 232 18.91 -2.23 -15.09
C GLN A 232 17.48 -2.65 -14.70
N GLU A 233 17.06 -2.29 -13.48
CA GLU A 233 15.73 -2.61 -12.97
C GLU A 233 14.63 -1.91 -13.78
N ILE A 234 14.76 -0.60 -13.99
CA ILE A 234 13.83 0.21 -14.78
C ILE A 234 13.69 -0.34 -16.21
N VAL A 235 14.82 -0.67 -16.87
CA VAL A 235 14.80 -1.24 -18.22
C VAL A 235 14.13 -2.61 -18.24
N ALA A 236 14.37 -3.46 -17.23
CA ALA A 236 13.73 -4.76 -17.12
C ALA A 236 12.21 -4.64 -16.94
N PHE A 237 11.74 -3.82 -16.00
CA PHE A 237 10.30 -3.59 -15.80
C PHE A 237 9.61 -2.98 -17.02
N ARG A 238 10.26 -2.03 -17.72
CA ARG A 238 9.73 -1.49 -18.99
C ARG A 238 9.60 -2.56 -20.07
N SER A 239 10.58 -3.47 -20.14
CA SER A 239 10.56 -4.59 -21.08
C SER A 239 9.43 -5.57 -20.78
N VAL A 240 9.25 -5.92 -19.51
CA VAL A 240 8.12 -6.75 -19.04
C VAL A 240 6.80 -6.09 -19.36
N ARG A 241 6.63 -4.81 -19.03
CA ARG A 241 5.40 -4.05 -19.35
C ARG A 241 5.06 -4.16 -20.83
N LYS A 242 6.05 -3.96 -21.70
CA LYS A 242 5.86 -4.05 -23.15
C LYS A 242 5.42 -5.46 -23.58
N LEU A 243 6.07 -6.51 -23.06
CA LEU A 243 5.72 -7.90 -23.38
C LEU A 243 4.30 -8.26 -22.92
N VAL A 244 3.97 -7.96 -21.66
CA VAL A 244 2.66 -8.25 -21.06
C VAL A 244 1.56 -7.53 -21.84
N PHE A 245 1.69 -6.23 -22.11
CA PHE A 245 0.65 -5.51 -22.83
C PHE A 245 0.55 -5.90 -24.31
N ALA A 246 1.66 -6.25 -24.97
CA ALA A 246 1.60 -6.77 -26.33
C ALA A 246 0.84 -8.10 -26.37
N ARG A 247 1.14 -9.01 -25.44
CA ARG A 247 0.46 -10.30 -25.31
C ARG A 247 -1.01 -10.13 -24.95
N ALA A 248 -1.32 -9.30 -23.95
CA ALA A 248 -2.70 -9.05 -23.53
C ALA A 248 -3.55 -8.46 -24.67
N ARG A 249 -2.98 -7.57 -25.50
CA ARG A 249 -3.67 -7.05 -26.69
C ARG A 249 -3.87 -8.10 -27.78
N ALA A 250 -2.92 -9.02 -27.97
CA ALA A 250 -3.07 -10.12 -28.91
C ALA A 250 -4.16 -11.12 -28.46
N LEU A 251 -4.35 -11.28 -27.15
CA LEU A 251 -5.41 -12.09 -26.57
C LEU A 251 -6.76 -11.36 -26.52
N ALA A 252 -6.76 -10.02 -26.54
CA ALA A 252 -7.93 -9.21 -26.31
C ALA A 252 -8.96 -9.34 -27.42
N THR A 253 -10.23 -9.52 -27.02
CA THR A 253 -11.37 -9.48 -27.95
C THR A 253 -11.92 -8.07 -28.16
N GLY A 254 -11.61 -7.15 -27.26
CA GLY A 254 -11.97 -5.73 -27.32
C GLY A 254 -10.77 -4.80 -27.53
N VAL A 255 -11.05 -3.50 -27.65
CA VAL A 255 -10.01 -2.47 -27.87
C VAL A 255 -8.99 -2.40 -26.73
N ASN A 256 -9.44 -2.59 -25.48
CA ASN A 256 -8.60 -2.62 -24.30
C ASN A 256 -8.65 -4.02 -23.67
N PRO A 257 -7.49 -4.59 -23.27
CA PRO A 257 -7.48 -5.84 -22.54
C PRO A 257 -8.23 -5.72 -21.21
N THR A 258 -9.01 -6.75 -20.91
CA THR A 258 -9.62 -6.97 -19.60
C THR A 258 -8.58 -7.45 -18.59
N ASN A 259 -8.92 -7.37 -17.30
CA ASN A 259 -8.11 -7.91 -16.21
C ASN A 259 -7.78 -9.40 -16.43
N ARG A 260 -8.75 -10.18 -16.93
CA ARG A 260 -8.55 -11.62 -17.22
C ARG A 260 -7.57 -11.83 -18.37
N GLU A 261 -7.65 -11.04 -19.44
CA GLU A 261 -6.71 -11.12 -20.57
C GLU A 261 -5.30 -10.67 -20.16
N LEU A 262 -5.18 -9.69 -19.26
CA LEU A 262 -3.90 -9.27 -18.68
C LEU A 262 -3.28 -10.37 -17.81
N THR A 263 -4.05 -10.96 -16.88
CA THR A 263 -3.57 -12.10 -16.07
C THR A 263 -3.19 -13.27 -16.96
N ARG A 264 -4.02 -13.62 -17.95
CA ARG A 264 -3.71 -14.66 -18.92
C ARG A 264 -2.40 -14.41 -19.68
N ALA A 265 -2.15 -13.16 -20.07
CA ALA A 265 -0.92 -12.79 -20.76
C ALA A 265 0.32 -13.03 -19.90
N VAL A 266 0.26 -12.70 -18.61
CA VAL A 266 1.34 -12.96 -17.65
C VAL A 266 1.59 -14.47 -17.52
N THR A 267 0.53 -15.26 -17.30
CA THR A 267 0.66 -16.72 -17.16
C THR A 267 1.20 -17.39 -18.43
N GLU A 268 0.75 -17.01 -19.63
CA GLU A 268 1.32 -17.54 -20.89
C GLU A 268 2.80 -17.19 -21.07
N LEU A 269 3.20 -15.96 -20.72
CA LEU A 269 4.60 -15.54 -20.82
C LEU A 269 5.48 -16.33 -19.85
N ARG A 270 4.99 -16.63 -18.64
CA ARG A 270 5.67 -17.53 -17.70
C ARG A 270 5.83 -18.93 -18.26
N GLU A 271 4.74 -19.53 -18.78
CA GLU A 271 4.78 -20.87 -19.37
C GLU A 271 5.78 -20.95 -20.54
N GLU A 272 5.85 -19.92 -21.38
CA GLU A 272 6.83 -19.84 -22.47
C GLU A 272 8.27 -19.74 -21.97
N ILE A 273 8.52 -19.05 -20.85
CA ILE A 273 9.84 -19.03 -20.21
C ILE A 273 10.20 -20.44 -19.70
N ASP A 274 9.30 -21.08 -18.96
CA ASP A 274 9.52 -22.41 -18.38
C ASP A 274 9.80 -23.47 -19.45
N GLN A 275 9.22 -23.31 -20.64
CA GLN A 275 9.43 -24.20 -21.79
C GLN A 275 10.63 -23.80 -22.68
N GLY A 276 11.32 -22.70 -22.36
CA GLY A 276 12.42 -22.17 -23.17
C GLY A 276 11.99 -21.59 -24.53
N GLY A 277 10.70 -21.28 -24.70
CA GLY A 277 10.11 -20.70 -25.91
C GLY A 277 10.24 -19.18 -26.00
N LEU A 278 10.47 -18.49 -24.87
CA LEU A 278 10.75 -17.06 -24.83
C LEU A 278 12.25 -16.81 -24.58
N THR A 279 12.88 -15.98 -25.42
CA THR A 279 14.24 -15.47 -25.21
C THR A 279 14.16 -14.00 -24.77
N PRO A 280 14.08 -13.71 -23.46
CA PRO A 280 14.04 -12.34 -22.98
C PRO A 280 15.36 -11.61 -23.18
N PRO A 281 15.34 -10.26 -23.23
CA PRO A 281 16.55 -9.47 -23.44
C PRO A 281 17.51 -9.49 -22.25
N SER A 282 17.06 -9.90 -21.06
CA SER A 282 17.88 -10.12 -19.88
C SER A 282 17.24 -11.16 -18.94
N PRO A 283 18.05 -11.82 -18.06
CA PRO A 283 17.51 -12.72 -17.03
C PRO A 283 16.53 -12.05 -16.07
N LEU A 284 16.72 -10.75 -15.80
CA LEU A 284 15.82 -9.96 -14.95
C LEU A 284 14.39 -9.92 -15.49
N VAL A 285 14.22 -9.91 -16.82
CA VAL A 285 12.89 -9.95 -17.44
C VAL A 285 12.20 -11.28 -17.19
N SER A 286 12.93 -12.40 -17.21
CA SER A 286 12.38 -13.70 -16.84
C SER A 286 11.93 -13.71 -15.39
N GLU A 287 12.81 -13.27 -14.47
CA GLU A 287 12.53 -13.24 -13.05
C GLU A 287 11.30 -12.40 -12.74
N ILE A 288 11.22 -11.17 -13.27
CA ILE A 288 10.06 -10.29 -13.07
C ILE A 288 8.77 -10.94 -13.60
N LEU A 289 8.80 -11.62 -14.76
CA LEU A 289 7.59 -12.27 -15.29
C LEU A 289 7.12 -13.42 -14.39
N MET A 290 8.04 -14.21 -13.84
CA MET A 290 7.72 -15.27 -12.89
C MET A 290 7.16 -14.69 -11.59
N ASP A 291 7.86 -13.72 -11.00
CA ASP A 291 7.43 -13.06 -9.77
C ASP A 291 6.10 -12.31 -9.94
N LEU A 292 5.85 -11.72 -11.12
CA LEU A 292 4.59 -11.05 -11.42
C LEU A 292 3.42 -12.03 -11.45
N ASP A 293 3.59 -13.21 -12.03
CA ASP A 293 2.57 -14.26 -12.01
C ASP A 293 2.29 -14.73 -10.58
N ASP A 294 3.35 -14.99 -9.80
CA ASP A 294 3.25 -15.36 -8.38
C ASP A 294 2.58 -14.26 -7.54
N ALA A 295 2.90 -12.99 -7.79
CA ALA A 295 2.28 -11.85 -7.13
C ALA A 295 0.77 -11.75 -7.40
N ILE A 296 0.34 -12.01 -8.63
CA ILE A 296 -1.08 -12.03 -9.00
C ILE A 296 -1.77 -13.25 -8.37
N ALA A 297 -1.13 -14.42 -8.36
CA ALA A 297 -1.64 -15.61 -7.69
C ALA A 297 -1.83 -15.38 -6.18
N HIS A 298 -0.91 -14.65 -5.55
CA HIS A 298 -0.94 -14.29 -4.14
C HIS A 298 -2.06 -13.29 -3.81
N LEU A 299 -2.13 -12.14 -4.48
CA LEU A 299 -3.11 -11.09 -4.17
C LEU A 299 -4.51 -11.34 -4.76
N ALA A 300 -4.60 -12.07 -5.88
CA ALA A 300 -5.86 -12.30 -6.60
C ALA A 300 -6.02 -13.77 -7.06
N PRO A 301 -5.98 -14.75 -6.13
CA PRO A 301 -5.95 -16.17 -6.45
C PRO A 301 -7.13 -16.64 -7.31
N LYS A 302 -8.34 -16.09 -7.08
CA LYS A 302 -9.52 -16.45 -7.88
C LYS A 302 -9.40 -16.01 -9.34
N LEU A 303 -8.81 -14.83 -9.59
CA LEU A 303 -8.60 -14.33 -10.94
C LEU A 303 -7.49 -15.14 -11.63
N HIS A 304 -6.40 -15.42 -10.93
CA HIS A 304 -5.30 -16.26 -11.42
C HIS A 304 -5.78 -17.67 -11.79
N GLN A 305 -6.53 -18.34 -10.89
CA GLN A 305 -7.13 -19.66 -11.16
C GLN A 305 -8.06 -19.67 -12.37
N SER A 306 -8.75 -18.55 -12.67
CA SER A 306 -9.67 -18.46 -13.81
C SER A 306 -8.99 -18.56 -15.19
N VAL A 307 -7.65 -18.47 -15.23
CA VAL A 307 -6.84 -18.59 -16.45
C VAL A 307 -5.86 -19.77 -16.44
N ALA A 308 -5.68 -20.43 -15.28
CA ALA A 308 -4.73 -21.53 -15.07
C ALA A 308 -5.19 -22.88 -15.65
N THR A 309 -6.49 -23.09 -15.85
CA THR A 309 -7.01 -24.33 -16.46
C THR A 309 -7.10 -24.18 -17.97
N ARG A 310 -6.15 -24.77 -18.69
CA ARG A 310 -6.27 -25.11 -20.11
C ARG A 310 -6.25 -26.62 -20.28
#